data_AF-A0A5B8LK38-F1
#
_entry.id   AF-A0A5B8LK38-F1
#
_cell.length_a   1.000
_cell.length_b   1.000
_cell.length_c   1.000
_cell.angle_alpha   90.00
_cell.angle_beta   90.00
_cell.angle_gamma   90.00
#
_symmetry.space_group_name_H-M   'P 1'
#
loop_
_entity.id
_entity.type
_entity.pdbx_description
1 polymer ?
#
loop_
_entity_poly.entity_id
_entity_poly.type
_entity_poly.pdbx_seq_one_letter_code
_entity_poly.pdbx_strand_id
1 'polypeptide(L)'
;MDMIKIALVAVSLTFIAAPAIAKDGNWQVGNDQIHIVYSGIDTNTVAGRAALLARVESSAAKLCDFKTVRIEQRECIRSVVADAAVNARNNVLTLAMSERQATTLALR
;
A
#
# COMPACT_ATOMS: atom_id res chain seq x y z
N MET A 1 -50.46 18.64 8.77
CA MET A 1 -49.54 18.74 7.63
C MET A 1 -48.16 18.47 8.16
N ASP A 2 -47.82 17.19 8.13
CA ASP A 2 -46.55 16.61 8.55
C ASP A 2 -45.42 17.06 7.64
N MET A 3 -44.31 17.50 8.24
CA MET A 3 -43.08 17.76 7.50
C MET A 3 -41.97 16.93 8.12
N ILE A 4 -41.85 15.69 7.63
CA ILE A 4 -40.81 14.73 7.99
C ILE A 4 -39.48 15.29 7.54
N LYS A 5 -38.65 15.64 8.53
CA LYS A 5 -37.25 16.04 8.35
C LYS A 5 -36.45 14.79 7.97
N ILE A 6 -36.12 14.62 6.70
CA ILE A 6 -35.19 13.59 6.24
C ILE A 6 -33.77 14.11 6.51
N ALA A 7 -33.24 13.76 7.68
CA ALA A 7 -31.82 13.94 7.99
C ALA A 7 -31.02 12.86 7.24
N LEU A 8 -30.32 13.28 6.19
CA LEU A 8 -29.32 12.46 5.50
C LEU A 8 -28.11 12.31 6.45
N VAL A 9 -28.10 11.25 7.25
CA VAL A 9 -26.92 10.87 8.03
C VAL A 9 -26.03 10.05 7.10
N ALA A 10 -25.09 10.73 6.43
CA ALA A 10 -23.98 10.08 5.77
C ALA A 10 -23.08 9.46 6.85
N VAL A 11 -23.23 8.16 7.08
CA VAL A 11 -22.33 7.39 7.93
C VAL A 11 -21.01 7.24 7.18
N SER A 12 -20.12 8.19 7.40
CA SER A 12 -18.72 8.09 7.02
C SER A 12 -18.09 6.96 7.84
N LEU A 13 -18.04 5.76 7.27
CA LEU A 13 -17.21 4.67 7.77
C LEU A 13 -15.73 5.10 7.65
N THR A 14 -15.26 5.88 8.61
CA THR A 14 -13.84 6.09 8.84
C THR A 14 -13.27 4.78 9.35
N PHE A 15 -12.93 3.88 8.42
CA PHE A 15 -12.01 2.80 8.70
C PHE A 15 -10.71 3.45 9.15
N ILE A 16 -10.46 3.39 10.45
CA ILE A 16 -9.16 3.70 11.05
C ILE A 16 -8.23 2.61 10.54
N ALA A 17 -7.69 2.78 9.35
CA ALA A 17 -6.52 2.04 8.92
C ALA A 17 -5.43 2.42 9.92
N ALA A 18 -5.00 1.45 10.73
CA ALA A 18 -3.89 1.66 11.64
C ALA A 18 -2.72 2.23 10.82
N PRO A 19 -2.07 3.30 11.30
CA PRO A 19 -0.99 3.93 10.55
C PRO A 19 0.10 2.89 10.33
N ALA A 20 0.36 2.55 9.06
CA ALA A 20 1.56 1.84 8.71
C ALA A 20 2.72 2.78 9.02
N ILE A 21 3.56 2.41 9.97
CA ILE A 21 4.81 3.14 10.20
C ILE A 21 5.87 2.37 9.45
N ALA A 22 6.29 2.87 8.28
CA ALA A 22 7.50 2.36 7.66
C ALA A 22 8.74 3.01 8.28
N LYS A 23 9.58 2.22 8.95
CA LYS A 23 10.93 2.67 9.35
C LYS A 23 11.95 1.63 8.95
N ASP A 24 12.89 2.02 8.08
CA ASP A 24 14.02 1.19 7.67
C ASP A 24 13.62 -0.18 7.08
N GLY A 25 12.54 -0.22 6.29
CA GLY A 25 12.00 -1.45 5.71
C GLY A 25 11.19 -2.31 6.68
N ASN A 26 10.95 -1.86 7.91
CA ASN A 26 9.93 -2.43 8.78
C ASN A 26 8.60 -1.74 8.55
N TRP A 27 7.55 -2.51 8.25
CA TRP A 27 6.16 -2.07 8.22
C TRP A 27 5.39 -2.77 9.32
N GLN A 28 4.51 -2.04 9.99
CA GLN A 28 3.57 -2.60 10.96
C GLN A 28 2.14 -2.25 10.56
N VAL A 29 1.23 -3.22 10.54
CA VAL A 29 -0.21 -3.02 10.36
C VAL A 29 -0.93 -3.67 11.53
N GLY A 30 -1.49 -2.86 12.43
CA GLY A 30 -2.04 -3.38 13.69
C GLY A 30 -0.96 -4.05 14.54
N ASN A 31 -1.14 -5.34 14.85
CA ASN A 31 -0.17 -6.13 15.62
C ASN A 31 0.85 -6.86 14.73
N ASP A 32 0.69 -6.85 13.40
CA ASP A 32 1.56 -7.57 12.48
C ASP A 32 2.68 -6.68 11.97
N GLN A 33 3.91 -7.19 11.98
CA GLN A 33 5.09 -6.49 11.46
C GLN A 33 5.77 -7.32 10.36
N ILE A 34 6.17 -6.68 9.28
CA ILE A 34 7.05 -7.24 8.26
C ILE A 34 8.32 -6.39 8.14
N HIS A 35 9.47 -7.06 8.13
CA HIS A 35 10.72 -6.48 7.69
C HIS A 35 11.03 -6.91 6.25
N ILE A 36 11.17 -5.97 5.32
CA ILE A 36 11.62 -6.25 3.95
C ILE A 36 13.11 -6.02 3.88
N VAL A 37 13.81 -7.14 3.72
CA VAL A 37 15.23 -7.15 3.46
C VAL A 37 15.48 -6.80 1.99
N TYR A 38 16.19 -5.68 1.78
CA TYR A 38 16.61 -5.18 0.48
C TYR A 38 17.88 -5.87 -0.06
N SER A 39 18.58 -6.65 0.78
CA SER A 39 19.86 -7.25 0.40
C SER A 39 19.71 -8.20 -0.80
N GLY A 40 20.66 -8.10 -1.72
CA GLY A 40 20.69 -8.90 -2.95
C GLY A 40 19.80 -8.38 -4.08
N ILE A 41 19.09 -7.26 -3.91
CA ILE A 41 18.34 -6.60 -4.99
C ILE A 41 19.12 -5.39 -5.48
N ASP A 42 19.51 -5.40 -6.76
CA ASP A 42 20.16 -4.24 -7.39
C ASP A 42 19.13 -3.17 -7.78
N THR A 43 18.85 -2.28 -6.83
CA THR A 43 17.89 -1.17 -7.00
C THR A 43 18.35 -0.10 -7.99
N ASN A 44 19.58 -0.17 -8.53
CA ASN A 44 20.04 0.74 -9.58
C ASN A 44 19.46 0.38 -10.94
N THR A 45 18.98 -0.85 -11.13
CA THR A 45 18.34 -1.30 -12.36
C THR A 45 16.82 -1.20 -12.28
N VAL A 46 16.16 -1.01 -13.44
CA VAL A 46 14.68 -1.07 -13.54
C VAL A 46 14.16 -2.43 -13.05
N ALA A 47 14.84 -3.51 -13.42
CA ALA A 47 14.47 -4.87 -13.01
C ALA A 47 14.54 -5.07 -11.49
N GLY A 48 15.60 -4.59 -10.83
CA GLY A 48 15.71 -4.70 -9.38
C GLY A 48 14.72 -3.81 -8.64
N ARG A 49 14.42 -2.61 -9.14
CA ARG A 49 13.33 -1.78 -8.61
C ARG A 49 11.97 -2.45 -8.72
N ALA A 50 11.67 -3.05 -9.87
CA ALA A 50 10.44 -3.82 -10.05
C ALA A 50 10.37 -5.04 -9.12
N ALA A 51 11.47 -5.78 -8.96
CA ALA A 51 11.56 -6.91 -8.04
C ALA A 51 11.33 -6.48 -6.59
N LEU A 52 11.87 -5.32 -6.20
CA LEU A 52 11.65 -4.76 -4.88
C LEU A 52 10.18 -4.39 -4.68
N LEU A 53 9.57 -3.67 -5.63
CA LEU A 53 8.15 -3.30 -5.57
C LEU A 53 7.26 -4.55 -5.44
N ALA A 54 7.53 -5.61 -6.22
CA ALA A 54 6.80 -6.87 -6.13
C ALA A 54 6.94 -7.54 -4.76
N ARG A 55 8.12 -7.48 -4.14
CA ARG A 55 8.34 -7.97 -2.77
C ARG A 55 7.54 -7.16 -1.75
N VAL A 56 7.48 -5.84 -1.89
CA VAL A 56 6.65 -4.97 -1.04
C VAL A 56 5.17 -5.31 -1.18
N GLU A 57 4.67 -5.49 -2.41
CA GLU A 57 3.28 -5.86 -2.67
C GLU A 57 2.93 -7.24 -2.10
N SER A 58 3.82 -8.23 -2.22
CA SER A 58 3.63 -9.55 -1.62
C SER A 58 3.58 -9.50 -0.09
N SER A 59 4.46 -8.72 0.52
CA SER A 59 4.46 -8.47 1.96
C SER A 59 3.19 -7.77 2.42
N ALA A 60 2.76 -6.71 1.72
CA ALA A 60 1.53 -6.00 2.01
C ALA A 60 0.30 -6.92 1.89
N ALA A 61 0.28 -7.83 0.90
CA ALA A 61 -0.79 -8.82 0.78
C ALA A 61 -0.89 -9.74 2.01
N LYS A 62 0.24 -10.20 2.55
CA LYS A 62 0.28 -11.00 3.78
C LYS A 62 -0.20 -10.20 4.99
N LEU A 63 0.25 -8.96 5.13
CA LEU A 63 -0.20 -8.07 6.21
C LEU A 63 -1.69 -7.80 6.16
N CYS A 64 -2.28 -7.75 4.97
CA CYS A 64 -3.69 -7.43 4.77
C CYS A 64 -4.59 -8.69 4.64
N ASP A 65 -4.06 -9.89 4.86
CA ASP A 65 -4.80 -11.15 4.65
C ASP A 65 -5.99 -11.32 5.61
N PHE A 66 -5.96 -10.64 6.76
CA PHE A 66 -7.06 -10.62 7.72
C PHE A 66 -8.35 -9.93 7.20
N LYS A 67 -8.27 -9.22 6.07
CA LYS A 67 -9.43 -8.57 5.45
C LYS A 67 -10.22 -9.57 4.60
N THR A 68 -11.41 -9.95 5.06
CA THR A 68 -12.29 -10.90 4.37
C THR A 68 -12.96 -10.32 3.11
N VAL A 69 -13.12 -8.99 3.05
CA VAL A 69 -13.70 -8.30 1.90
C VAL A 69 -12.59 -7.91 0.90
N ARG A 70 -12.68 -8.42 -0.34
CA ARG A 70 -11.67 -8.19 -1.39
C ARG A 70 -11.39 -6.71 -1.69
N ILE A 71 -12.40 -5.84 -1.58
CA ILE A 71 -12.21 -4.40 -1.79
C ILE A 71 -11.38 -3.80 -0.66
N GLU A 72 -11.68 -4.14 0.59
CA GLU A 72 -10.94 -3.68 1.77
C GLU A 72 -9.51 -4.22 1.79
N GLN A 73 -9.31 -5.47 1.39
CA GLN A 73 -7.98 -6.07 1.25
C GLN A 73 -7.14 -5.29 0.24
N ARG A 74 -7.71 -4.97 -0.94
CA ARG A 74 -7.01 -4.18 -1.97
C ARG A 74 -6.68 -2.78 -1.50
N GLU A 75 -7.57 -2.13 -0.76
CA GLU A 75 -7.33 -0.81 -0.22
C GLU A 75 -6.24 -0.82 0.86
N CYS A 76 -6.25 -1.83 1.73
CA CYS A 76 -5.19 -2.06 2.71
C CYS A 76 -3.82 -2.22 2.02
N ILE A 77 -3.73 -3.08 1.00
CA ILE A 77 -2.49 -3.30 0.25
C ILE A 77 -2.01 -2.00 -0.39
N ARG A 78 -2.92 -1.26 -1.05
CA ARG A 78 -2.59 0.03 -1.68
C ARG A 78 -2.07 1.04 -0.67
N SER A 79 -2.71 1.15 0.48
CA SER A 79 -2.30 2.05 1.55
C SER A 79 -0.91 1.70 2.08
N VAL A 80 -0.66 0.42 2.36
CA VAL A 80 0.65 -0.07 2.83
C VAL A 80 1.75 0.20 1.80
N VAL A 81 1.48 -0.04 0.51
CA VAL A 81 2.46 0.21 -0.56
C VAL A 81 2.69 1.71 -0.78
N ALA A 82 1.67 2.56 -0.63
CA ALA A 82 1.81 4.00 -0.73
C ALA A 82 2.64 4.56 0.42
N ASP A 83 2.34 4.13 1.65
CA ASP A 83 3.13 4.51 2.84
C ASP A 83 4.58 4.01 2.73
N ALA A 84 4.76 2.79 2.23
CA ALA A 84 6.07 2.24 1.89
C ALA A 84 6.86 3.15 0.96
N ALA A 85 6.23 3.66 -0.09
CA ALA A 85 6.89 4.53 -1.06
C ALA A 85 7.32 5.88 -0.45
N VAL A 86 6.50 6.46 0.43
CA VAL A 86 6.79 7.72 1.12
C VAL A 86 7.95 7.58 2.10
N ASN A 87 8.00 6.47 2.84
CA ASN A 87 8.95 6.27 3.93
C ASN A 87 10.18 5.45 3.53
N ALA A 88 10.23 4.90 2.31
CA ALA A 88 11.39 4.16 1.82
C ALA A 88 12.62 5.06 1.70
N ARG A 89 13.76 4.57 2.20
CA ARG A 89 15.04 5.24 1.95
C ARG A 89 15.28 5.32 0.44
N ASN A 90 15.70 6.51 -0.02
CA ASN A 90 16.19 6.80 -1.37
C ASN A 90 15.15 6.76 -2.52
N ASN A 91 13.85 7.00 -2.27
CA ASN A 91 12.80 7.13 -3.29
C ASN A 91 12.65 5.94 -4.28
N VAL A 92 13.29 4.80 -3.98
CA VAL A 92 13.39 3.67 -4.91
C VAL A 92 12.02 3.09 -5.25
N LEU A 93 11.12 2.99 -4.26
CA LEU A 93 9.77 2.50 -4.47
C LEU A 93 8.91 3.49 -5.26
N THR A 94 9.05 4.79 -5.02
CA THR A 94 8.38 5.84 -5.80
C THR A 94 8.79 5.76 -7.27
N LEU A 95 10.08 5.57 -7.54
CA LEU A 95 10.59 5.38 -8.90
C LEU A 95 10.07 4.08 -9.53
N ALA A 96 10.07 2.96 -8.79
CA ALA A 96 9.53 1.70 -9.28
C ALA A 96 8.03 1.81 -9.66
N MET A 97 7.25 2.57 -8.89
CA MET A 97 5.83 2.80 -9.16
C MET A 97 5.61 3.62 -10.44
N SER A 98 6.40 4.67 -10.67
CA SER A 98 6.30 5.48 -11.88
C SER A 98 6.71 4.69 -13.13
N GLU A 99 7.75 3.87 -13.04
CA GLU A 99 8.19 2.97 -14.11
C GLU A 99 7.11 1.95 -14.50
N ARG A 100 6.42 1.37 -13.51
CA ARG A 100 5.28 0.47 -13.77
C ARG A 100 4.11 1.18 -14.45
N GLN A 101 3.78 2.40 -14.01
CA GLN A 101 2.70 3.18 -14.62
C GLN A 101 3.03 3.52 -16.07
N ALA A 102 4.26 3.95 -16.36
CA ALA A 102 4.73 4.21 -17.72
C ALA A 102 4.63 2.95 -18.61
N THR A 103 5.03 1.79 -18.09
CA THR A 103 4.92 0.51 -18.81
C THR A 103 3.45 0.16 -19.10
N THR A 104 2.55 0.37 -18.13
CA THR A 104 1.12 0.10 -18.31
C THR A 104 0.49 1.00 -19.37
N LEU A 105 0.92 2.26 -19.44
CA LEU A 105 0.45 3.21 -20.45
C LEU A 105 0.99 2.89 -21.84
N ALA A 106 2.24 2.45 -21.94
CA ALA A 106 2.86 2.07 -23.21
C ALA A 106 2.24 0.81 -23.84
N LEU A 107 1.58 -0.04 -23.04
CA LEU A 107 0.90 -1.26 -23.48
C LEU A 107 -0.58 -1.03 -23.84
N ARG A 108 -1.10 0.19 -23.68
CA ARG A 108 -2.47 0.57 -24.04
C ARG A 108 -2.51 1.29 -25.38
#